data_AF-A0A4Q8K3P5-F1
#
_entry.id   AF-A0A4Q8K3P5-F1
#
_cell.length_a   1.000
_cell.length_b   1.000
_cell.length_c   1.000
_cell.angle_alpha   90.00
_cell.angle_beta   90.00
_cell.angle_gamma   90.00
#
_symmetry.space_group_name_H-M   'P 1'
#
loop_
_entity.id
_entity.type
_entity.pdbx_description
1 polymer ?
#
loop_
_entity_poly.entity_id
_entity_poly.type
_entity_poly.pdbx_seq_one_letter_code
_entity_poly.pdbx_strand_id
1 'polypeptide(L)'
;MSSTLYIALLITVLGTFVVLEDPGFCPDYTDKVCPLYYKINDCCAQSDCPSYAICCVQACGNVCRMKADKPIGTPFVDGTECELGHVFPKAWYQRCGENNFWLNADIIMMQC
;
A
#
# COMPACT_ATOMS: atom_id res chain seq x y z
N MET A 1 48.69 -5.69 -20.90
CA MET A 1 47.36 -5.17 -20.50
C MET A 1 47.23 -5.39 -19.00
N SER A 2 47.12 -4.29 -18.24
CA SER A 2 47.33 -4.28 -16.78
C SER A 2 46.23 -5.04 -16.05
N SER A 3 46.59 -5.87 -15.06
CA SER A 3 45.68 -6.68 -14.23
C SER A 3 44.54 -5.85 -13.61
N THR A 4 44.77 -4.56 -13.39
CA THR A 4 43.78 -3.56 -12.96
C THR A 4 42.61 -3.37 -13.94
N LEU A 5 42.83 -3.46 -15.25
CA LEU A 5 41.76 -3.39 -16.24
C LEU A 5 40.84 -4.60 -16.17
N TYR A 6 41.39 -5.78 -15.84
CA TYR A 6 40.62 -7.01 -15.74
C TYR A 6 39.71 -7.01 -14.50
N ILE A 7 40.23 -6.51 -13.37
CA ILE A 7 39.46 -6.36 -12.13
C ILE A 7 38.36 -5.30 -12.30
N ALA A 8 38.67 -4.16 -12.94
CA ALA A 8 37.67 -3.13 -13.24
C ALA A 8 36.54 -3.66 -14.13
N LEU A 9 36.88 -4.49 -15.14
CA LEU A 9 35.92 -5.09 -16.05
C LEU A 9 34.99 -6.10 -15.33
N LEU A 10 35.52 -6.89 -14.40
CA LEU A 10 34.73 -7.82 -13.59
C LEU A 10 33.74 -7.10 -12.67
N ILE A 11 34.13 -5.98 -12.07
CA ILE A 11 33.26 -5.19 -11.19
C ILE A 11 32.13 -4.53 -12.00
N THR A 12 32.40 -4.06 -13.22
CA THR A 12 31.35 -3.51 -14.11
C THR A 12 30.36 -4.56 -14.62
N VAL A 13 30.80 -5.82 -14.81
CA VAL A 13 29.90 -6.92 -15.25
C VAL A 13 29.01 -7.41 -14.10
N LEU A 14 29.49 -7.37 -12.86
CA LEU A 14 28.71 -7.76 -11.67
C LEU A 14 27.77 -6.65 -11.18
N GLY A 15 28.04 -5.39 -11.53
CA GLY A 15 27.33 -4.23 -10.98
C GLY A 15 26.04 -3.82 -11.69
N THR A 16 25.67 -4.41 -12.83
CA THR A 16 24.57 -3.89 -13.68
C THR A 16 23.24 -4.61 -13.56
N PHE A 17 23.04 -5.50 -12.58
CA PHE A 17 21.73 -6.11 -12.35
C PHE A 17 21.00 -5.43 -11.20
N VAL A 18 20.80 -4.10 -11.28
CA VAL A 18 19.56 -3.54 -10.72
C VAL A 18 18.48 -3.96 -11.69
N VAL A 19 17.97 -5.18 -11.48
CA VAL A 19 16.67 -5.56 -12.03
C VAL A 19 15.71 -4.57 -11.39
N LEU A 20 15.36 -3.52 -12.13
CA LEU A 20 14.14 -2.79 -11.87
C LEU A 20 13.05 -3.81 -12.16
N GLU A 21 12.75 -4.65 -11.17
CA GLU A 21 11.63 -5.57 -11.25
C GLU A 21 10.44 -4.67 -11.46
N ASP A 22 9.83 -4.76 -12.65
CA ASP A 22 8.54 -4.15 -12.88
C ASP A 22 7.68 -4.55 -11.67
N PRO A 23 7.17 -3.58 -10.89
CA PRO A 23 6.30 -3.90 -9.77
C PRO A 23 5.09 -4.71 -10.27
N GLY A 24 4.86 -4.76 -11.60
CA GLY A 24 3.72 -5.42 -12.19
C GLY A 24 2.51 -4.53 -12.03
N PHE A 25 1.41 -4.95 -12.62
CA PHE A 25 0.20 -4.16 -12.61
C PHE A 25 -0.81 -4.71 -11.63
N CYS A 26 -1.62 -3.82 -11.07
CA CYS A 26 -2.75 -4.25 -10.26
C CYS A 26 -3.84 -4.83 -11.17
N PRO A 27 -4.47 -5.97 -10.78
CA PRO A 27 -5.60 -6.52 -11.50
C PRO A 27 -6.81 -5.57 -11.42
N ASP A 28 -7.76 -5.74 -12.33
CA ASP A 28 -9.05 -5.06 -12.23
C ASP A 28 -9.85 -5.57 -11.03
N TYR A 29 -10.73 -4.72 -10.51
CA TYR A 29 -11.64 -5.03 -9.42
C TYR A 29 -13.03 -4.47 -9.73
N THR A 30 -14.05 -5.28 -9.43
CA THR A 30 -15.45 -4.97 -9.76
C THR A 30 -16.01 -3.86 -8.87
N ASP A 31 -15.58 -3.81 -7.61
CA ASP A 31 -16.11 -2.89 -6.61
C ASP A 31 -15.47 -1.52 -6.71
N LYS A 32 -16.13 -0.61 -7.44
CA LYS A 32 -15.67 0.78 -7.59
C LYS A 32 -16.04 1.67 -6.40
N VAL A 33 -16.95 1.21 -5.53
CA VAL A 33 -17.42 1.95 -4.35
C VAL A 33 -17.33 1.04 -3.13
N CYS A 34 -16.82 1.56 -2.02
CA CYS A 34 -16.82 0.81 -0.78
C CYS A 34 -18.19 0.89 -0.10
N PRO A 35 -18.84 -0.24 0.23
CA PRO A 35 -20.08 -0.23 0.99
C PRO A 35 -19.87 0.08 2.48
N LEU A 36 -18.62 0.07 2.96
CA LEU A 36 -18.26 0.34 4.35
C LEU A 36 -17.98 1.82 4.57
N TYR A 37 -18.28 2.29 5.78
CA TYR A 37 -17.95 3.65 6.22
C TYR A 37 -16.48 3.83 6.60
N TYR A 38 -15.71 2.74 6.64
CA TYR A 38 -14.29 2.71 6.96
C TYR A 38 -13.53 1.97 5.86
N LYS A 39 -12.22 2.22 5.77
CA LYS A 39 -11.31 1.51 4.89
C LYS A 39 -10.50 0.50 5.69
N ILE A 40 -10.06 -0.56 5.02
CA ILE A 40 -9.12 -1.53 5.56
C ILE A 40 -7.90 -1.52 4.65
N ASN A 41 -6.77 -1.06 5.16
CA ASN A 41 -5.52 -1.11 4.44
C ASN A 41 -4.70 -2.31 4.95
N ASP A 42 -4.60 -3.35 4.13
CA ASP A 42 -3.72 -4.49 4.37
C ASP A 42 -2.24 -4.11 4.15
N CYS A 43 -1.99 -3.04 3.38
CA CYS A 43 -0.66 -2.56 3.04
C CYS A 43 -0.61 -1.02 2.90
N CYS A 44 0.53 -0.44 3.26
CA CYS A 44 0.89 0.97 3.10
C CYS A 44 2.27 1.16 2.46
N ALA A 45 2.90 0.07 2.03
CA ALA A 45 4.09 0.05 1.20
C ALA A 45 4.10 -1.24 0.36
N GLN A 46 4.80 -1.24 -0.77
CA GLN A 46 5.01 -2.46 -1.55
C GLN A 46 5.71 -3.56 -0.74
N SER A 47 6.55 -3.17 0.23
CA SER A 47 7.24 -4.10 1.14
C SER A 47 6.34 -4.80 2.16
N ASP A 48 5.12 -4.32 2.37
CA ASP A 48 4.18 -4.95 3.31
C ASP A 48 3.56 -6.22 2.72
N CYS A 49 3.64 -6.38 1.40
CA CYS A 49 3.08 -7.51 0.69
C CYS A 49 4.08 -8.68 0.58
N PRO A 50 3.59 -9.94 0.60
CA PRO A 50 4.42 -11.12 0.39
C PRO A 50 5.03 -11.12 -1.03
N SER A 51 6.09 -11.91 -1.23
CA SER A 51 6.75 -12.04 -2.53
C SER A 51 5.73 -12.32 -3.66
N TYR A 52 5.91 -11.67 -4.80
CA TYR A 52 5.02 -11.70 -5.99
C TYR A 52 3.66 -11.02 -5.83
N ALA A 53 3.34 -10.45 -4.66
CA ALA A 53 2.21 -9.56 -4.50
C ALA A 53 2.66 -8.09 -4.49
N ILE A 54 1.74 -7.20 -4.85
CA ILE A 54 1.89 -5.76 -4.80
C ILE A 54 0.72 -5.12 -4.08
N CYS A 55 1.00 -3.98 -3.47
CA CYS A 55 -0.02 -3.19 -2.80
C CYS A 55 -0.83 -2.42 -3.84
N CYS A 56 -2.15 -2.66 -3.88
CA CYS A 56 -3.07 -2.09 -4.86
C CYS A 56 -4.14 -1.24 -4.19
N VAL A 57 -4.44 -0.08 -4.78
CA VAL A 57 -5.51 0.80 -4.33
C VAL A 57 -6.85 0.22 -4.76
N GLN A 58 -7.71 -0.10 -3.80
CA GLN A 58 -9.10 -0.51 -4.03
C GLN A 58 -10.06 0.45 -3.31
N ALA A 59 -11.35 0.38 -3.67
CA ALA A 59 -12.35 1.28 -3.11
C ALA A 59 -12.45 1.21 -1.57
N CYS A 60 -12.32 0.00 -1.00
CA CYS A 60 -12.37 -0.24 0.44
C CYS A 60 -11.01 -0.17 1.16
N GLY A 61 -9.95 0.28 0.48
CA GLY A 61 -8.61 0.37 1.04
C GLY A 61 -7.56 -0.35 0.20
N ASN A 62 -6.34 -0.35 0.68
CA ASN A 62 -5.20 -0.92 -0.01
C ASN A 62 -5.06 -2.41 0.29
N VAL A 63 -4.90 -3.24 -0.75
CA VAL A 63 -4.87 -4.70 -0.61
C VAL A 63 -3.70 -5.28 -1.39
N CYS A 64 -3.00 -6.25 -0.79
CA CYS A 64 -1.99 -7.03 -1.49
C CYS A 64 -2.64 -7.94 -2.54
N ARG A 65 -2.27 -7.77 -3.81
CA ARG A 65 -2.75 -8.59 -4.93
C ARG A 65 -1.57 -9.16 -5.71
N MET A 66 -1.77 -10.33 -6.29
CA MET A 66 -0.82 -10.88 -7.26
C MET A 66 -0.67 -9.92 -8.44
N LYS A 67 0.57 -9.76 -8.92
CA LYS A 67 0.87 -8.98 -10.12
C LYS A 67 0.05 -9.50 -11.31
N ALA A 68 -0.53 -8.59 -12.07
CA ALA A 68 -1.20 -8.87 -13.34
C ALA A 68 -0.37 -8.33 -14.51
N ASP A 69 -0.56 -8.92 -15.69
CA ASP A 69 0.13 -8.51 -16.91
C ASP A 69 -0.46 -7.24 -17.53
N LYS A 70 -1.71 -6.89 -17.18
CA LYS A 70 -2.43 -5.76 -17.76
C LYS A 70 -2.52 -4.58 -16.78
N PRO A 71 -2.19 -3.34 -17.21
CA PRO A 71 -2.29 -2.13 -16.40
C PRO A 71 -3.72 -1.64 -16.24
N ILE A 72 -4.55 -2.36 -15.48
CA ILE A 72 -5.95 -1.97 -15.26
C ILE A 72 -6.13 -1.27 -13.91
N GLY A 73 -5.61 -1.88 -12.83
CA GLY A 73 -5.66 -1.32 -11.50
C GLY A 73 -4.52 -0.34 -11.20
N THR A 74 -4.58 0.29 -10.03
CA THR A 74 -3.59 1.28 -9.60
C THR A 74 -2.74 0.75 -8.45
N PRO A 75 -1.41 0.66 -8.60
CA PRO A 75 -0.51 0.33 -7.50
C PRO A 75 -0.45 1.48 -6.49
N PHE A 76 -0.31 1.12 -5.22
CA PHE A 76 -0.06 2.07 -4.15
C PHE A 76 1.35 2.64 -4.25
N VAL A 77 1.50 3.94 -3.92
CA VAL A 77 2.78 4.65 -4.03
C VAL A 77 3.41 4.78 -2.65
N ASP A 78 4.59 4.19 -2.48
CA ASP A 78 5.33 4.22 -1.22
C ASP A 78 5.65 5.67 -0.79
N GLY A 79 5.50 5.94 0.51
CA GLY A 79 5.69 7.27 1.08
C GLY A 79 4.47 8.19 1.01
N THR A 80 3.36 7.75 0.42
CA THR A 80 2.07 8.44 0.57
C THR A 80 1.49 8.20 1.97
N GLU A 81 0.75 9.18 2.51
CA GLU A 81 0.12 9.08 3.83
C GLU A 81 -0.86 7.90 3.84
N CYS A 82 -0.61 6.91 4.69
CA CYS A 82 -1.40 5.70 4.81
C CYS A 82 -1.31 5.16 6.24
N GLU A 83 -2.45 4.71 6.75
CA GLU A 83 -2.58 4.05 8.04
C GLU A 83 -2.98 2.59 7.81
N LEU A 84 -2.26 1.65 8.44
CA LEU A 84 -2.55 0.22 8.36
C LEU A 84 -3.81 -0.14 9.16
N GLY A 85 -4.54 -1.14 8.68
CA GLY A 85 -5.73 -1.67 9.35
C GLY A 85 -6.98 -0.82 9.11
N HIS A 86 -7.85 -0.74 10.13
CA HIS A 86 -9.13 -0.05 10.05
C HIS A 86 -8.97 1.46 10.14
N VAL A 87 -9.24 2.16 9.04
CA VAL A 87 -9.16 3.62 8.94
C VAL A 87 -10.57 4.19 8.79
N PHE A 88 -11.04 4.90 9.81
CA PHE A 88 -12.32 5.57 9.78
C PHE A 88 -12.13 7.03 9.34
N PRO A 89 -13.04 7.59 8.52
CA PRO A 89 -12.96 8.98 8.11
C PRO A 89 -13.13 9.91 9.31
N LYS A 90 -12.36 11.01 9.36
CA LYS A 90 -12.43 12.02 10.45
C LYS A 90 -13.85 12.50 10.74
N ALA A 91 -14.69 12.63 9.70
CA ALA A 91 -16.09 13.02 9.84
C ALA A 91 -16.91 12.04 10.69
N TRP A 92 -16.58 10.74 10.69
CA TRP A 92 -17.24 9.75 11.52
C TRP A 92 -16.92 9.97 13.01
N TYR A 93 -15.66 10.17 13.36
CA TYR A 93 -15.25 10.49 14.73
C TYR A 93 -15.84 11.82 15.22
N GLN A 94 -15.86 12.85 14.36
CA GLN A 94 -16.44 14.15 14.70
C GLN A 94 -17.94 14.03 15.02
N ARG A 95 -18.70 13.35 14.16
CA ARG A 95 -20.14 13.09 14.39
C ARG A 95 -20.36 12.27 15.65
N CYS A 96 -19.52 11.28 15.88
CA CYS A 96 -19.66 10.44 17.06
C CYS A 96 -19.34 11.20 18.34
N GLY A 97 -18.32 12.07 18.32
CA GLY A 97 -17.99 12.96 19.44
C GLY A 97 -19.07 14.00 19.73
N GLU A 98 -19.72 14.57 18.70
CA GLU A 98 -20.86 15.47 18.87
C GLU A 98 -22.04 14.78 19.57
N ASN A 99 -22.35 13.54 19.18
CA ASN A 99 -23.44 12.76 19.79
C ASN A 99 -23.11 12.25 21.20
N ASN A 100 -21.83 12.15 21.54
CA ASN A 100 -21.33 11.55 22.78
C ASN A 100 -20.55 12.55 23.65
N PHE A 101 -20.85 13.85 23.53
CA PHE A 101 -20.14 14.96 24.21
C PHE A 101 -20.00 14.80 25.74
N TRP A 102 -20.85 13.98 26.38
CA TRP A 102 -20.85 13.71 27.81
C TRP A 102 -19.95 12.54 28.24
N LEU A 103 -19.36 11.83 27.28
CA LEU A 103 -18.55 10.64 27.52
C LEU A 103 -17.06 10.98 27.42
N ASN A 104 -16.25 10.24 28.17
CA ASN A 104 -14.80 10.41 28.13
C ASN A 104 -14.25 9.89 26.79
N ALA A 105 -13.13 10.45 26.30
CA ALA A 105 -12.58 10.15 24.98
C ALA A 105 -12.37 8.65 24.72
N ASP A 106 -11.95 7.90 25.74
CA ASP A 106 -11.73 6.45 25.66
C ASP A 106 -13.04 5.64 25.48
N ILE A 107 -14.17 6.15 26.01
CA ILE A 107 -15.49 5.50 25.89
C ILE A 107 -16.12 5.82 24.54
N ILE A 108 -15.90 7.04 24.03
CA ILE A 108 -16.36 7.45 22.70
C ILE A 108 -15.79 6.45 21.67
N MET A 109 -14.50 6.14 21.70
CA MET A 109 -13.82 5.22 20.78
C MET A 109 -14.27 3.74 20.86
N MET A 110 -15.10 3.35 21.85
CA MET A 110 -15.67 2.00 21.96
C MET A 110 -17.15 1.93 21.55
N GLN A 111 -17.83 3.07 21.50
CA GLN A 111 -19.24 3.18 21.11
C GLN A 111 -19.41 3.67 19.68
N CYS A 112 -18.38 4.33 19.17
CA CYS A 112 -18.02 4.37 17.77
C CYS A 112 -17.14 3.11 17.52
#